data_AF-A0A973AAB1-F1
#
_entry.id   AF-A0A973AAB1-F1
#
_cell.length_a   1.000
_cell.length_b   1.000
_cell.length_c   1.000
_cell.angle_alpha   90.00
_cell.angle_beta   90.00
_cell.angle_gamma   90.00
#
_symmetry.space_group_name_H-M   'P 1'
#
loop_
_entity.id
_entity.type
_entity.pdbx_description
1 polymer ?
#
loop_
_entity_poly.entity_id
_entity_poly.type
_entity_poly.pdbx_seq_one_letter_code
_entity_poly.pdbx_strand_id
1 'polypeptide(L)'
;MKTANSNQVSSADGLLHLVMQCKTIVVDFSHLSKGIDNYHVDVMLSDSFVQSSRQLIEQAVGNVVVGKKMTDSNLTNNFRKNYVDMLSTTLHRVKTDLQPAQIAILQFAAIKYLLLEIRQQLLSVGQRVEEAVARQQYSGSRDLLTTQARLFWLRQHHDEFLYKTNRFIFCLLQRDEMNQLRSLREEQLQSAFNEAVNVMFNPQLSAVSPMSPRLLMECYTLWPVANLSKASEAFEAACEEHFPQLAVESLRRFDRFDPIESEVFDDLGGLFAVQALLGPAENQRNRLRETFSWLEQPGNIRLLFDARLHQKTAREVRATLGIRAGWRFNRDIKKLLKIALVLRQAFASDTEYRVMLASYQLRDSWSELDNELIEIEQACKYIAGVDVKKIAVRVSGRDKGAVQLLKRLDLLARENHRQFKEGAQEV
;
A
#
# COMPACT_ATOMS: atom_id res chain seq x y z
N MET A 1 16.63 -5.28 -9.87
CA MET A 1 16.28 -6.38 -10.79
C MET A 1 17.45 -6.60 -11.72
N LYS A 2 18.27 -7.63 -11.48
CA LYS A 2 19.12 -8.16 -12.55
C LYS A 2 18.16 -8.66 -13.63
N THR A 3 18.31 -8.16 -14.84
CA THR A 3 17.61 -8.64 -16.03
C THR A 3 17.75 -10.17 -16.04
N ALA A 4 16.64 -10.87 -15.83
CA ALA A 4 16.60 -12.31 -16.06
C ALA A 4 17.17 -12.56 -17.45
N ASN A 5 18.10 -13.50 -17.57
CA ASN A 5 18.70 -13.90 -18.84
C ASN A 5 17.58 -14.15 -19.86
N SER A 6 17.40 -13.23 -20.80
CA SER A 6 16.39 -13.28 -21.87
C SER A 6 16.64 -14.40 -22.89
N ASN A 7 17.61 -15.29 -22.63
CA ASN A 7 18.08 -16.31 -23.56
C ASN A 7 17.28 -17.62 -23.56
N GLN A 8 16.17 -17.74 -22.82
CA GLN A 8 15.44 -19.03 -22.73
C GLN A 8 13.91 -18.99 -22.83
N VAL A 9 13.26 -17.82 -22.93
CA VAL A 9 11.79 -17.80 -23.02
C VAL A 9 11.36 -17.92 -24.48
N SER A 10 10.81 -19.07 -24.86
CA SER A 10 10.27 -19.31 -26.21
C SER A 10 8.82 -19.82 -26.24
N SER A 11 8.22 -20.02 -25.08
CA SER A 11 6.84 -20.51 -24.89
C SER A 11 6.21 -19.90 -23.63
N ALA A 12 4.89 -20.08 -23.47
CA ALA A 12 4.19 -19.75 -22.22
C ALA A 12 4.68 -20.57 -21.03
N ASP A 13 5.01 -21.86 -21.21
CA ASP A 13 5.60 -22.70 -20.16
C ASP A 13 6.96 -22.14 -19.70
N GLY A 14 7.75 -21.59 -20.64
CA GLY A 14 8.98 -20.89 -20.31
C GLY A 14 8.76 -19.64 -19.45
N LEU A 15 7.64 -18.93 -19.62
CA LEU A 15 7.27 -17.82 -18.73
C LEU A 15 6.88 -18.33 -17.35
N LEU A 16 6.14 -19.44 -17.27
CA LEU A 16 5.72 -20.06 -16.02
C LEU A 16 6.92 -20.52 -15.18
N HIS A 17 7.96 -21.06 -15.81
CA HIS A 17 9.22 -21.41 -15.13
C HIS A 17 9.98 -20.20 -14.57
N LEU A 18 9.71 -18.99 -15.07
CA LEU A 18 10.32 -17.75 -14.58
C LEU A 18 9.48 -17.05 -13.50
N VAL A 19 8.29 -17.58 -13.18
CA VAL A 19 7.49 -17.08 -12.06
C VAL A 19 8.32 -17.23 -10.79
N MET A 20 8.52 -16.10 -10.10
CA MET A 20 9.25 -16.09 -8.85
C MET A 20 8.50 -16.93 -7.83
N GLN A 21 9.20 -17.87 -7.20
CA GLN A 21 8.65 -18.73 -6.17
C GLN A 21 8.27 -17.95 -4.91
N CYS A 22 7.45 -18.60 -4.07
CA CYS A 22 7.03 -18.09 -2.78
C CYS A 22 8.21 -17.59 -1.96
N LYS A 23 8.06 -16.43 -1.33
CA LYS A 23 9.06 -15.87 -0.42
C LYS A 23 8.61 -16.08 1.01
N THR A 24 9.55 -16.33 1.91
CA THR A 24 9.24 -16.40 3.34
C THR A 24 10.09 -15.41 4.09
N ILE A 25 9.45 -14.62 4.93
CA ILE A 25 10.11 -13.79 5.94
C ILE A 25 10.18 -14.60 7.22
N VAL A 26 11.37 -14.72 7.80
CA VAL A 26 11.56 -15.35 9.11
C VAL A 26 12.46 -14.46 9.95
N VAL A 27 11.98 -14.10 11.15
CA VAL A 27 12.82 -13.52 12.20
C VAL A 27 12.76 -14.46 13.39
N ASP A 28 13.93 -15.00 13.73
CA ASP A 28 14.10 -15.91 14.85
C ASP A 28 14.59 -15.13 16.08
N PHE A 29 13.77 -15.13 17.14
CA PHE A 29 14.09 -14.48 18.41
C PHE A 29 14.75 -15.44 19.40
N SER A 30 14.85 -16.74 19.09
CA SER A 30 15.41 -17.76 19.99
C SER A 30 16.89 -17.55 20.34
N HIS A 31 17.60 -16.80 19.50
CA HIS A 31 19.02 -16.46 19.69
C HIS A 31 19.25 -15.19 20.51
N LEU A 32 18.19 -14.49 20.94
CA LEU A 32 18.29 -13.30 21.76
C LEU A 32 18.40 -13.65 23.25
N SER A 33 18.87 -12.69 24.04
CA SER A 33 18.96 -12.83 25.49
C SER A 33 17.60 -13.17 26.09
N LYS A 34 17.60 -14.00 27.15
CA LYS A 34 16.38 -14.39 27.86
C LYS A 34 15.57 -13.16 28.27
N GLY A 35 14.29 -13.13 27.88
CA GLY A 35 13.38 -12.02 28.13
C GLY A 35 13.20 -11.08 26.94
N ILE A 36 13.98 -11.21 25.88
CA ILE A 36 13.76 -10.51 24.61
C ILE A 36 13.00 -11.43 23.65
N ASP A 37 11.79 -11.04 23.26
CA ASP A 37 10.96 -11.74 22.28
C ASP A 37 10.25 -10.73 21.37
N ASN A 38 9.38 -11.19 20.45
CA ASN A 38 8.66 -10.31 19.52
C ASN A 38 7.75 -9.28 20.24
N TYR A 39 7.34 -9.55 21.48
CA TYR A 39 6.46 -8.68 22.27
C TYR A 39 7.24 -7.84 23.29
N HIS A 40 8.36 -8.34 23.78
CA HIS A 40 9.17 -7.73 24.82
C HIS A 40 10.53 -7.34 24.25
N VAL A 41 10.60 -6.21 23.56
CA VAL A 41 11.86 -5.67 23.06
C VAL A 41 11.92 -4.16 23.23
N ASP A 42 12.85 -3.71 24.06
CA ASP A 42 13.12 -2.30 24.27
C ASP A 42 14.25 -1.85 23.35
N VAL A 43 13.98 -0.83 22.54
CA VAL A 43 14.97 -0.23 21.64
C VAL A 43 15.12 1.25 21.97
N MET A 44 16.36 1.65 22.21
CA MET A 44 16.73 3.05 22.36
C MET A 44 17.12 3.63 21.01
N LEU A 45 16.39 4.64 20.55
CA LEU A 45 16.72 5.41 19.35
C LEU A 45 17.61 6.60 19.70
N SER A 46 18.36 7.11 18.72
CA SER A 46 19.19 8.30 18.91
C SER A 46 18.35 9.52 19.30
N ASP A 47 18.73 10.25 20.35
CA ASP A 47 18.08 11.48 20.78
C ASP A 47 17.99 12.53 19.66
N SER A 48 19.03 12.62 18.82
CA SER A 48 19.06 13.56 17.69
C SER A 48 18.01 13.20 16.62
N PHE A 49 17.74 11.91 16.41
CA PHE A 49 16.70 11.44 15.50
C PHE A 49 15.31 11.63 16.11
N VAL A 50 15.14 11.33 17.40
CA VAL A 50 13.88 11.54 18.13
C VAL A 50 13.48 13.02 18.15
N GLN A 51 14.41 13.93 18.41
CA GLN A 51 14.12 15.36 18.42
C GLN A 51 13.79 15.90 17.03
N SER A 52 14.59 15.55 16.01
CA SER A 52 14.35 16.05 14.64
C SER A 52 13.06 15.49 14.03
N SER A 53 12.73 14.23 14.31
CA SER A 53 11.48 13.61 13.88
C SER A 53 10.26 14.28 14.50
N ARG A 54 10.26 14.54 15.81
CA ARG A 54 9.15 15.23 16.50
C ARG A 54 8.84 16.60 15.89
N GLN A 55 9.87 17.42 15.67
CA GLN A 55 9.72 18.74 15.07
C GLN A 55 9.13 18.67 13.66
N LEU A 56 9.63 17.75 12.83
CA LEU A 56 9.14 17.56 11.47
C LEU A 56 7.70 17.03 11.47
N ILE A 57 7.39 16.04 12.31
CA ILE A 57 6.06 15.44 12.41
C ILE A 57 5.03 16.47 12.87
N GLU A 58 5.34 17.27 13.89
CA GLU A 58 4.45 18.33 14.37
C GLU A 58 4.09 19.31 13.24
N GLN A 59 5.10 19.78 12.49
CA GLN A 59 4.89 20.64 11.33
C GLN A 59 4.08 19.95 10.23
N ALA A 60 4.39 18.69 9.92
CA ALA A 60 3.72 17.93 8.87
C ALA A 60 2.25 17.72 9.20
N VAL A 61 1.93 17.23 10.41
CA VAL A 61 0.55 17.04 10.88
C VAL A 61 -0.20 18.38 10.86
N GLY A 62 0.41 19.45 11.38
CA GLY A 62 -0.21 20.78 11.41
C GLY A 62 -0.54 21.31 10.01
N ASN A 63 0.35 21.11 9.03
CA ASN A 63 0.11 21.51 7.66
C ASN A 63 -0.95 20.64 6.98
N VAL A 64 -0.97 19.32 7.21
CA VAL A 64 -1.93 18.39 6.60
C VAL A 64 -3.34 18.73 7.06
N VAL A 65 -3.51 18.95 8.37
CA VAL A 65 -4.79 19.32 8.99
C VAL A 65 -5.33 20.66 8.48
N VAL A 66 -4.46 21.58 8.06
CA VAL A 66 -4.87 22.90 7.53
C VAL A 66 -4.94 22.90 6.00
N GLY A 67 -4.66 21.78 5.34
CA GLY A 67 -4.64 21.68 3.87
C GLY A 67 -3.49 22.45 3.22
N LYS A 68 -2.42 22.77 3.97
CA LYS A 68 -1.22 23.42 3.44
C LYS A 68 -0.32 22.39 2.76
N LYS A 69 0.33 22.79 1.67
CA LYS A 69 1.32 21.95 0.99
C LYS A 69 2.52 21.72 1.92
N MET A 70 2.98 20.48 1.99
CA MET A 70 4.28 20.15 2.58
C MET A 70 5.39 20.73 1.70
N THR A 71 6.33 21.45 2.29
CA THR A 71 7.50 21.97 1.59
C THR A 71 8.77 21.43 2.22
N ASP A 72 9.78 21.19 1.38
CA ASP A 72 11.12 20.89 1.85
C ASP A 72 11.66 22.06 2.67
N SER A 73 12.11 21.75 3.88
CA SER A 73 12.60 22.73 4.84
C SER A 73 13.93 22.27 5.43
N ASN A 74 14.58 23.15 6.19
CA ASN A 74 15.77 22.76 6.97
C ASN A 74 15.48 21.60 7.94
N LEU A 75 14.25 21.51 8.45
CA LEU A 75 13.81 20.39 9.31
C LEU A 75 13.81 19.07 8.54
N THR A 76 13.38 19.08 7.27
CA THR A 76 13.42 17.90 6.40
C THR A 76 14.86 17.39 6.21
N ASN A 77 15.80 18.29 5.92
CA ASN A 77 17.20 17.91 5.72
C ASN A 77 17.86 17.41 7.01
N ASN A 78 17.58 18.06 8.14
CA ASN A 78 18.09 17.64 9.45
C ASN A 78 17.56 16.25 9.85
N PHE A 79 16.26 16.01 9.66
CA PHE A 79 15.65 14.70 9.89
C PHE A 79 16.30 13.60 9.04
N ARG A 80 16.40 13.82 7.72
CA ARG A 80 17.00 12.86 6.78
C ARG A 80 18.45 12.54 7.14
N LYS A 81 19.24 13.56 7.49
CA LYS A 81 20.63 13.38 7.93
C LYS A 81 20.71 12.52 9.18
N ASN A 82 19.96 12.86 10.24
CA ASN A 82 20.00 12.11 11.50
C ASN A 82 19.53 10.66 11.33
N TYR A 83 18.57 10.41 10.44
CA TYR A 83 18.14 9.06 10.09
C TYR A 83 19.24 8.25 9.40
N VAL A 84 19.89 8.82 8.37
CA VAL A 84 20.98 8.16 7.65
C VAL A 84 22.17 7.88 8.59
N ASP A 85 22.54 8.85 9.43
CA ASP A 85 23.64 8.70 10.37
C ASP A 85 23.35 7.57 11.38
N MET A 86 22.13 7.54 11.95
CA MET A 86 21.69 6.50 12.89
C MET A 86 21.70 5.10 12.24
N LEU A 87 21.14 4.96 11.05
CA LEU A 87 21.08 3.66 10.37
C LEU A 87 22.44 3.20 9.85
N SER A 88 23.26 4.10 9.31
CA SER A 88 24.61 3.75 8.85
C SER A 88 25.45 3.22 10.01
N THR A 89 25.39 3.90 11.16
CA THR A 89 26.05 3.45 12.39
C THR A 89 25.53 2.09 12.83
N THR A 90 24.21 1.89 12.80
CA THR A 90 23.57 0.62 13.18
C THR A 90 24.00 -0.53 12.25
N LEU A 91 24.11 -0.29 10.94
CA LEU A 91 24.57 -1.29 9.98
C LEU A 91 26.04 -1.66 10.19
N HIS A 92 26.90 -0.70 10.52
CA HIS A 92 28.31 -0.97 10.83
C HIS A 92 28.52 -1.79 12.10
N ARG A 93 27.55 -1.80 13.02
CA ARG A 93 27.61 -2.62 14.24
C ARG A 93 27.60 -4.13 13.98
N VAL A 94 27.28 -4.57 12.77
CA VAL A 94 27.44 -5.98 12.38
C VAL A 94 28.89 -6.45 12.46
N LYS A 95 29.84 -5.53 12.29
CA LYS A 95 31.28 -5.82 12.36
C LYS A 95 31.80 -5.83 13.80
N THR A 96 31.05 -5.31 14.76
CA THR A 96 31.52 -5.08 16.13
C THR A 96 30.83 -5.98 17.14
N ASP A 97 29.50 -5.91 17.24
CA ASP A 97 28.79 -6.40 18.41
C ASP A 97 27.36 -6.92 18.15
N LEU A 98 26.76 -6.66 16.99
CA LEU A 98 25.40 -7.09 16.67
C LEU A 98 25.34 -8.15 15.57
N GLN A 99 24.39 -9.07 15.70
CA GLN A 99 24.05 -10.04 14.66
C GLN A 99 23.07 -9.43 13.64
N PRO A 100 23.04 -9.91 12.38
CA PRO A 100 22.11 -9.42 11.35
C PRO A 100 20.63 -9.40 11.79
N ALA A 101 20.19 -10.42 12.55
CA ALA A 101 18.83 -10.48 13.09
C ALA A 101 18.52 -9.33 14.08
N GLN A 102 19.48 -8.97 14.93
CA GLN A 102 19.34 -7.84 15.86
C GLN A 102 19.28 -6.51 15.10
N ILE A 103 20.10 -6.35 14.05
CA ILE A 103 20.04 -5.17 13.19
C ILE A 103 18.68 -5.07 12.49
N ALA A 104 18.08 -6.18 12.05
CA ALA A 104 16.74 -6.17 11.47
C ALA A 104 15.68 -5.64 12.45
N ILE A 105 15.72 -6.08 13.72
CA ILE A 105 14.83 -5.59 14.78
C ILE A 105 15.01 -4.07 14.99
N LEU A 106 16.26 -3.59 15.06
CA LEU A 106 16.55 -2.17 15.24
C LEU A 106 16.02 -1.29 14.09
N GLN A 107 16.02 -1.81 12.86
CA GLN A 107 15.45 -1.10 11.72
C GLN A 107 13.93 -0.98 11.82
N PHE A 108 13.24 -2.06 12.24
CA PHE A 108 11.78 -2.00 12.45
C PHE A 108 11.40 -1.05 13.58
N ALA A 109 12.24 -0.93 14.62
CA ALA A 109 12.00 0.00 15.72
C ALA A 109 11.89 1.46 15.24
N ALA A 110 12.73 1.87 14.29
CA ALA A 110 12.65 3.21 13.69
C ALA A 110 11.33 3.43 12.94
N ILE A 111 10.86 2.42 12.19
CA ILE A 111 9.57 2.48 11.47
C ILE A 111 8.40 2.55 12.47
N LYS A 112 8.38 1.66 13.46
CA LYS A 112 7.36 1.60 14.52
C LYS A 112 7.27 2.94 15.25
N TYR A 113 8.42 3.51 15.64
CA TYR A 113 8.47 4.80 16.31
C TYR A 113 7.84 5.93 15.48
N LEU A 114 8.18 6.04 14.19
CA LEU A 114 7.61 7.08 13.32
C LEU A 114 6.09 6.96 13.20
N LEU A 115 5.58 5.74 12.99
CA LEU A 115 4.13 5.49 12.91
C LEU A 115 3.40 5.89 14.20
N LEU A 116 3.95 5.52 15.36
CA LEU A 116 3.37 5.83 16.66
C LEU A 116 3.43 7.31 16.99
N GLU A 117 4.56 7.97 16.73
CA GLU A 117 4.72 9.41 16.99
C GLU A 117 3.78 10.23 16.08
N ILE A 118 3.62 9.87 14.80
CA ILE A 118 2.66 10.52 13.89
C ILE A 118 1.22 10.36 14.43
N ARG A 119 0.84 9.15 14.84
CA ARG A 119 -0.49 8.90 15.43
C ARG A 119 -0.70 9.73 16.71
N GLN A 120 0.29 9.75 17.59
CA GLN A 120 0.23 10.51 18.84
C GLN A 120 0.10 12.01 18.59
N GLN A 121 0.83 12.56 17.61
CA GLN A 121 0.73 13.98 17.27
C GLN A 121 -0.63 14.33 16.66
N LEU A 122 -1.23 13.44 15.87
CA LEU A 122 -2.58 13.66 15.35
C LEU A 122 -3.64 13.62 16.47
N LEU A 123 -3.50 12.70 17.42
CA LEU A 123 -4.34 12.64 18.62
C LEU A 123 -4.20 13.92 19.48
N SER A 124 -2.98 14.44 19.65
CA SER A 124 -2.73 15.67 20.41
C SER A 124 -3.39 16.90 19.77
N VAL A 125 -3.45 16.96 18.43
CA VAL A 125 -4.21 18.00 17.72
C VAL A 125 -5.70 17.88 18.02
N GLY A 126 -6.27 16.67 17.98
CA GLY A 126 -7.67 16.42 18.33
C GLY A 126 -8.01 16.87 19.74
N GLN A 127 -7.20 16.46 20.72
CA GLN A 127 -7.37 16.84 22.13
C GLN A 127 -7.33 18.36 22.35
N ARG A 128 -6.40 19.07 21.69
CA ARG A 128 -6.34 20.54 21.77
C ARG A 128 -7.61 21.22 21.24
N VAL A 129 -8.21 20.68 20.19
CA VAL A 129 -9.48 21.20 19.65
C VAL A 129 -10.64 20.86 20.58
N GLU A 130 -10.68 19.66 21.16
CA GLU A 130 -11.68 19.27 22.17
C GLU A 130 -11.64 20.17 23.41
N GLU A 131 -10.45 20.45 23.93
CA GLU A 131 -10.28 21.40 25.04
C GLU A 131 -10.75 22.81 24.66
N ALA A 132 -10.49 23.26 23.43
CA ALA A 132 -10.96 24.55 22.95
C ALA A 132 -12.50 24.60 22.89
N VAL A 133 -13.15 23.53 22.41
CA VAL A 133 -14.62 23.39 22.43
C VAL A 133 -15.14 23.47 23.85
N ALA A 134 -14.57 22.71 24.79
CA ALA A 134 -14.99 22.72 26.19
C ALA A 134 -14.89 24.13 26.79
N ARG A 135 -13.75 24.82 26.61
CA ARG A 135 -13.55 26.20 27.11
C ARG A 135 -14.55 27.19 26.49
N GLN A 136 -14.85 27.05 25.20
CA GLN A 136 -15.82 27.90 24.50
C GLN A 136 -17.27 27.65 24.92
N GLN A 137 -17.62 26.41 25.28
CA GLN A 137 -18.93 26.07 25.84
C GLN A 137 -19.13 26.76 27.19
N TYR A 138 -18.14 26.70 28.08
CA TYR A 138 -18.21 27.36 29.38
C TYR A 138 -18.25 28.89 29.29
N SER A 139 -17.58 29.50 28.30
CA SER A 139 -17.52 30.95 28.13
C SER A 139 -18.65 31.54 27.26
N GLY A 140 -19.52 30.72 26.67
CA GLY A 140 -20.58 31.18 25.77
C GLY A 140 -20.06 31.84 24.49
N SER A 141 -18.91 31.37 23.97
CA SER A 141 -18.26 31.98 22.81
C SER A 141 -19.08 31.84 21.52
N ARG A 142 -19.04 32.88 20.69
CA ARG A 142 -19.63 32.88 19.33
C ARG A 142 -18.96 31.90 18.37
N ASP A 143 -17.72 31.52 18.64
CA ASP A 143 -16.92 30.61 17.80
C ASP A 143 -17.10 29.12 18.15
N LEU A 144 -18.06 28.79 19.02
CA LEU A 144 -18.29 27.41 19.44
C LEU A 144 -18.66 26.49 18.25
N LEU A 145 -19.59 26.94 17.41
CA LEU A 145 -20.05 26.13 16.27
C LEU A 145 -18.94 25.87 15.25
N THR A 146 -18.07 26.86 15.00
CA THR A 146 -16.96 26.70 14.06
C THR A 146 -15.91 25.73 14.60
N THR A 147 -15.62 25.79 15.90
CA THR A 147 -14.67 24.88 16.55
C THR A 147 -15.23 23.46 16.66
N GLN A 148 -16.54 23.30 16.91
CA GLN A 148 -17.22 22.00 16.86
C GLN A 148 -17.22 21.39 15.46
N ALA A 149 -17.50 22.19 14.43
CA ALA A 149 -17.41 21.75 13.04
C ALA A 149 -15.98 21.28 12.69
N ARG A 150 -14.96 22.00 13.16
CA ARG A 150 -13.55 21.61 13.01
C ARG A 150 -13.22 20.29 13.71
N LEU A 151 -13.74 20.06 14.92
CA LEU A 151 -13.55 18.80 15.64
C LEU A 151 -14.20 17.63 14.89
N PHE A 152 -15.43 17.83 14.41
CA PHE A 152 -16.13 16.83 13.60
C PHE A 152 -15.33 16.49 12.34
N TRP A 153 -14.85 17.51 11.62
CA TRP A 153 -14.03 17.35 10.44
C TRP A 153 -12.72 16.60 10.73
N LEU A 154 -12.03 16.92 11.83
CA LEU A 154 -10.83 16.21 12.25
C LEU A 154 -11.07 14.71 12.49
N ARG A 155 -12.19 14.36 13.12
CA ARG A 155 -12.56 12.97 13.38
C ARG A 155 -12.96 12.25 12.09
N GLN A 156 -13.71 12.92 11.22
CA GLN A 156 -14.17 12.36 9.94
C GLN A 156 -12.99 12.04 8.99
N HIS A 157 -11.98 12.91 8.94
CA HIS A 157 -10.83 12.78 8.03
C HIS A 157 -9.56 12.27 8.71
N HIS A 158 -9.66 11.68 9.90
CA HIS A 158 -8.51 11.23 10.70
C HIS A 158 -7.57 10.31 9.91
N ASP A 159 -8.12 9.25 9.31
CA ASP A 159 -7.35 8.25 8.57
C ASP A 159 -6.65 8.85 7.34
N GLU A 160 -7.28 9.84 6.71
CA GLU A 160 -6.71 10.54 5.56
C GLU A 160 -5.52 11.42 5.96
N PHE A 161 -5.60 12.11 7.10
CA PHE A 161 -4.47 12.88 7.62
C PHE A 161 -3.32 11.98 8.04
N LEU A 162 -3.63 10.85 8.68
CA LEU A 162 -2.65 9.86 9.06
C LEU A 162 -1.92 9.32 7.82
N TYR A 163 -2.69 8.91 6.80
CA TYR A 163 -2.16 8.40 5.54
C TYR A 163 -1.25 9.40 4.84
N LYS A 164 -1.68 10.66 4.69
CA LYS A 164 -0.86 11.70 4.04
C LYS A 164 0.43 11.99 4.80
N THR A 165 0.34 12.07 6.12
CA THR A 165 1.51 12.36 6.97
C THR A 165 2.51 11.21 6.90
N ASN A 166 2.05 9.97 7.07
CA ASN A 166 2.89 8.78 6.93
C ASN A 166 3.56 8.72 5.56
N ARG A 167 2.80 8.87 4.47
CA ARG A 167 3.35 8.86 3.10
C ARG A 167 4.37 9.97 2.90
N PHE A 168 4.12 11.18 3.38
CA PHE A 168 5.10 12.27 3.30
C PHE A 168 6.41 11.90 3.98
N ILE A 169 6.36 11.48 5.25
CA ILE A 169 7.55 11.14 6.04
C ILE A 169 8.33 9.98 5.41
N PHE A 170 7.66 8.89 5.02
CA PHE A 170 8.35 7.75 4.40
C PHE A 170 8.89 8.06 3.00
N CYS A 171 8.19 8.86 2.19
CA CYS A 171 8.72 9.30 0.88
C CYS A 171 10.02 10.10 1.02
N LEU A 172 10.19 10.89 2.09
CA LEU A 172 11.46 11.60 2.35
C LEU A 172 12.62 10.62 2.58
N LEU A 173 12.36 9.52 3.28
CA LEU A 173 13.36 8.49 3.57
C LEU A 173 13.65 7.58 2.37
N GLN A 174 12.68 7.41 1.47
CA GLN A 174 12.81 6.53 0.31
C GLN A 174 14.04 6.84 -0.54
N ARG A 175 14.32 8.12 -0.79
CA ARG A 175 15.48 8.51 -1.59
C ARG A 175 16.80 8.12 -0.93
N ASP A 176 16.91 8.29 0.38
CA ASP A 176 18.13 8.00 1.13
C ASP A 176 18.33 6.50 1.34
N GLU A 177 17.25 5.76 1.56
CA GLU A 177 17.27 4.30 1.58
C GLU A 177 17.76 3.73 0.24
N MET A 178 17.24 4.22 -0.88
CA MET A 178 17.60 3.70 -2.20
C MET A 178 19.00 4.12 -2.68
N ASN A 179 19.45 5.34 -2.34
CA ASN A 179 20.69 5.89 -2.88
C ASN A 179 21.90 5.72 -1.96
N GLN A 180 21.72 5.85 -0.64
CA GLN A 180 22.84 5.89 0.32
C GLN A 180 22.94 4.60 1.12
N LEU A 181 21.83 4.13 1.69
CA LEU A 181 21.86 2.98 2.60
C LEU A 181 21.83 1.64 1.86
N ARG A 182 21.32 1.60 0.62
CA ARG A 182 21.22 0.36 -0.16
C ARG A 182 22.56 -0.37 -0.33
N SER A 183 23.60 0.34 -0.79
CA SER A 183 24.92 -0.26 -0.99
C SER A 183 25.50 -0.76 0.34
N LEU A 184 25.30 0.02 1.41
CA LEU A 184 25.74 -0.37 2.74
C LEU A 184 25.01 -1.63 3.24
N ARG A 185 23.70 -1.74 3.03
CA ARG A 185 22.93 -2.95 3.36
C ARG A 185 23.40 -4.17 2.58
N GLU A 186 23.65 -4.00 1.28
CA GLU A 186 24.18 -5.08 0.43
C GLU A 186 25.57 -5.53 0.90
N GLU A 187 26.44 -4.60 1.30
CA GLU A 187 27.78 -4.90 1.83
C GLU A 187 27.73 -5.55 3.22
N GLN A 188 26.96 -4.97 4.16
CA GLN A 188 26.98 -5.39 5.57
C GLN A 188 26.10 -6.61 5.85
N LEU A 189 24.96 -6.73 5.18
CA LEU A 189 23.98 -7.79 5.46
C LEU A 189 23.99 -8.91 4.41
N GLN A 190 24.74 -8.77 3.31
CA GLN A 190 24.87 -9.81 2.26
C GLN A 190 23.52 -10.36 1.76
N SER A 191 22.50 -9.51 1.67
CA SER A 191 21.10 -9.88 1.32
C SER A 191 20.33 -10.66 2.39
N ALA A 192 20.83 -10.78 3.61
CA ALA A 192 20.16 -11.50 4.70
C ALA A 192 18.82 -10.85 5.12
N PHE A 193 18.57 -9.58 4.79
CA PHE A 193 17.27 -8.94 5.03
C PHE A 193 17.10 -7.61 4.27
N ASN A 194 16.48 -7.64 3.09
CA ASN A 194 16.08 -6.42 2.35
C ASN A 194 14.62 -6.01 2.63
N GLU A 195 13.92 -6.80 3.43
CA GLU A 195 12.47 -6.72 3.61
C GLU A 195 12.06 -5.54 4.49
N ALA A 196 12.88 -5.12 5.45
CA ALA A 196 12.60 -3.93 6.25
C ALA A 196 12.32 -2.68 5.39
N VAL A 197 13.06 -2.52 4.30
CA VAL A 197 12.88 -1.40 3.35
C VAL A 197 11.58 -1.57 2.57
N ASN A 198 11.24 -2.79 2.14
CA ASN A 198 9.98 -3.07 1.46
C ASN A 198 8.78 -2.85 2.39
N VAL A 199 8.91 -3.23 3.66
CA VAL A 199 7.89 -3.01 4.69
C VAL A 199 7.71 -1.52 4.94
N MET A 200 8.79 -0.75 5.11
CA MET A 200 8.73 0.71 5.32
C MET A 200 7.93 1.44 4.24
N PHE A 201 8.06 1.00 2.98
CA PHE A 201 7.35 1.61 1.85
C PHE A 201 6.09 0.86 1.45
N ASN A 202 5.62 -0.07 2.27
CA ASN A 202 4.32 -0.69 2.09
C ASN A 202 3.22 0.36 2.36
N PRO A 203 2.40 0.71 1.35
CA PRO A 203 1.36 1.72 1.53
C PRO A 203 0.35 1.38 2.64
N GLN A 204 0.13 0.09 2.92
CA GLN A 204 -0.77 -0.38 3.97
C GLN A 204 -0.37 0.12 5.35
N LEU A 205 0.93 0.30 5.62
CA LEU A 205 1.40 0.87 6.89
C LEU A 205 1.04 2.34 7.06
N SER A 206 0.70 3.04 5.96
CA SER A 206 0.37 4.45 6.04
C SER A 206 -1.06 4.68 6.55
N ALA A 207 -1.97 3.71 6.44
CA ALA A 207 -3.36 3.86 6.87
C ALA A 207 -3.67 3.07 8.15
N VAL A 208 -4.75 3.44 8.83
CA VAL A 208 -5.29 2.67 9.98
C VAL A 208 -5.94 1.38 9.51
N SER A 209 -6.69 1.46 8.41
CA SER A 209 -7.43 0.34 7.84
C SER A 209 -6.91 0.02 6.44
N PRO A 210 -6.77 -1.29 6.11
CA PRO A 210 -6.46 -1.70 4.74
C PRO A 210 -7.57 -1.32 3.75
N MET A 211 -8.77 -1.02 4.25
CA MET A 211 -9.94 -0.64 3.48
C MET A 211 -10.13 0.88 3.34
N SER A 212 -9.16 1.69 3.77
CA SER A 212 -9.25 3.15 3.68
C SER A 212 -9.42 3.59 2.21
N PRO A 213 -10.50 4.32 1.84
CA PRO A 213 -10.74 4.69 0.45
C PRO A 213 -9.61 5.50 -0.19
N ARG A 214 -8.94 6.35 0.59
CA ARG A 214 -7.79 7.15 0.13
C ARG A 214 -6.58 6.29 -0.20
N LEU A 215 -6.21 5.38 0.71
CA LEU A 215 -5.15 4.40 0.50
C LEU A 215 -5.42 3.59 -0.77
N LEU A 216 -6.64 3.07 -0.88
CA LEU A 216 -7.03 2.21 -1.98
C LEU A 216 -7.03 2.96 -3.31
N MET A 217 -7.66 4.13 -3.42
CA MET A 217 -7.62 4.94 -4.65
C MET A 217 -6.18 5.28 -5.08
N GLU A 218 -5.29 5.61 -4.14
CA GLU A 218 -3.92 5.98 -4.48
C GLU A 218 -3.02 4.80 -4.83
N CYS A 219 -3.23 3.63 -4.23
CA CYS A 219 -2.28 2.53 -4.30
C CYS A 219 -2.82 1.25 -4.95
N TYR A 220 -4.15 1.08 -5.06
CA TYR A 220 -4.79 -0.18 -5.45
C TYR A 220 -5.99 0.03 -6.40
N THR A 221 -5.86 -0.45 -7.64
CA THR A 221 -6.87 -0.26 -8.69
C THR A 221 -8.17 -1.05 -8.50
N LEU A 222 -8.16 -2.09 -7.65
CA LEU A 222 -9.28 -3.04 -7.48
C LEU A 222 -10.40 -2.53 -6.55
N TRP A 223 -10.30 -1.30 -6.05
CA TRP A 223 -11.32 -0.66 -5.22
C TRP A 223 -12.18 0.27 -6.08
N PRO A 224 -13.54 0.26 -6.02
CA PRO A 224 -14.36 0.18 -4.80
C PRO A 224 -15.65 -0.68 -4.90
N VAL A 225 -15.61 -1.89 -5.48
CA VAL A 225 -16.87 -2.65 -5.71
C VAL A 225 -16.87 -4.11 -5.33
N ALA A 226 -15.74 -4.72 -5.03
CA ALA A 226 -15.72 -6.11 -4.64
C ALA A 226 -15.66 -6.25 -3.11
N ASN A 227 -16.41 -7.23 -2.59
CA ASN A 227 -16.01 -7.85 -1.33
C ASN A 227 -14.63 -8.46 -1.60
N LEU A 228 -13.57 -7.76 -1.19
CA LEU A 228 -12.20 -8.07 -1.55
C LEU A 228 -11.86 -9.53 -1.23
N SER A 229 -12.34 -10.05 -0.09
CA SER A 229 -12.17 -11.46 0.27
C SER A 229 -12.79 -12.41 -0.77
N LYS A 230 -14.04 -12.18 -1.17
CA LYS A 230 -14.69 -13.01 -2.22
C LYS A 230 -13.98 -12.89 -3.57
N ALA A 231 -13.52 -11.68 -3.90
CA ALA A 231 -12.79 -11.42 -5.13
C ALA A 231 -11.46 -12.18 -5.16
N SER A 232 -10.73 -12.16 -4.04
CA SER A 232 -9.50 -12.93 -3.85
C SER A 232 -9.76 -14.42 -3.93
N GLU A 233 -10.76 -14.95 -3.24
CA GLU A 233 -11.13 -16.38 -3.29
C GLU A 233 -11.46 -16.83 -4.72
N ALA A 234 -12.25 -16.04 -5.47
CA ALA A 234 -12.59 -16.35 -6.86
C ALA A 234 -11.36 -16.28 -7.79
N PHE A 235 -10.47 -15.31 -7.56
CA PHE A 235 -9.24 -15.18 -8.33
C PHE A 235 -8.25 -16.32 -8.03
N GLU A 236 -8.08 -16.69 -6.76
CA GLU A 236 -7.26 -17.82 -6.33
C GLU A 236 -7.74 -19.13 -6.96
N ALA A 237 -9.04 -19.42 -6.91
CA ALA A 237 -9.62 -20.62 -7.52
C ALA A 237 -9.40 -20.67 -9.04
N ALA A 238 -9.59 -19.54 -9.73
CA ALA A 238 -9.36 -19.47 -11.18
C ALA A 238 -7.86 -19.57 -11.54
N CYS A 239 -6.97 -19.09 -10.67
CA CYS A 239 -5.53 -19.30 -10.82
C CYS A 239 -5.13 -20.76 -10.61
N GLU A 240 -5.70 -21.45 -9.62
CA GLU A 240 -5.46 -22.86 -9.37
C GLU A 240 -5.92 -23.74 -10.55
N GLU A 241 -7.08 -23.42 -11.13
CA GLU A 241 -7.60 -24.11 -12.32
C GLU A 241 -6.68 -23.95 -13.54
N HIS A 242 -6.20 -22.73 -13.80
CA HIS A 242 -5.43 -22.43 -15.01
C HIS A 242 -3.91 -22.58 -14.87
N PHE A 243 -3.39 -22.61 -13.64
CA PHE A 243 -1.97 -22.78 -13.34
C PHE A 243 -1.74 -23.82 -12.24
N PRO A 244 -2.16 -25.09 -12.41
CA PRO A 244 -2.05 -26.13 -11.38
C PRO A 244 -0.60 -26.43 -10.97
N GLN A 245 0.37 -26.12 -11.83
CA GLN A 245 1.80 -26.23 -11.55
C GLN A 245 2.33 -25.15 -10.59
N LEU A 246 1.58 -24.07 -10.36
CA LEU A 246 1.93 -23.01 -9.42
C LEU A 246 1.04 -23.17 -8.19
N ALA A 247 1.63 -23.57 -7.06
CA ALA A 247 0.89 -23.69 -5.81
C ALA A 247 0.24 -22.34 -5.44
N VAL A 248 -1.09 -22.31 -5.34
CA VAL A 248 -1.85 -21.17 -4.83
C VAL A 248 -2.23 -21.49 -3.39
N GLU A 249 -1.51 -20.91 -2.43
CA GLU A 249 -1.98 -20.93 -1.04
C GLU A 249 -3.04 -19.85 -0.88
N SER A 250 -4.19 -20.19 -0.29
CA SER A 250 -5.22 -19.19 -0.05
C SER A 250 -4.74 -18.15 0.97
N LEU A 251 -5.03 -16.88 0.67
CA LEU A 251 -4.78 -15.76 1.56
C LEU A 251 -5.65 -15.81 2.81
N ARG A 252 -6.83 -16.43 2.73
CA ARG A 252 -7.79 -16.48 3.83
C ARG A 252 -7.75 -17.84 4.52
N ARG A 253 -7.30 -17.86 5.79
CA ARG A 253 -7.07 -19.11 6.53
C ARG A 253 -7.94 -19.19 7.78
N PHE A 254 -9.13 -19.77 7.70
CA PHE A 254 -9.99 -20.00 8.89
C PHE A 254 -9.68 -21.30 9.63
N ASP A 255 -8.99 -22.21 8.98
CA ASP A 255 -8.74 -23.57 9.46
C ASP A 255 -7.82 -23.61 10.70
N ARG A 256 -7.25 -22.45 11.08
CA ARG A 256 -6.29 -22.26 12.17
C ARG A 256 -6.86 -21.47 13.36
N PHE A 257 -8.17 -21.52 13.60
CA PHE A 257 -8.75 -20.88 14.77
C PHE A 257 -8.60 -21.75 16.02
N ASP A 258 -7.40 -21.78 16.60
CA ASP A 258 -7.23 -22.07 18.02
C ASP A 258 -7.04 -20.73 18.77
N PRO A 259 -7.98 -20.35 19.66
CA PRO A 259 -7.86 -19.12 20.45
C PRO A 259 -6.56 -19.04 21.27
N ILE A 260 -5.97 -20.19 21.64
CA ILE A 260 -4.72 -20.26 22.41
C ILE A 260 -3.51 -19.98 21.52
N GLU A 261 -3.59 -20.35 20.24
CA GLU A 261 -2.51 -20.16 19.25
C GLU A 261 -2.69 -18.89 18.40
N SER A 262 -3.71 -18.07 18.68
CA SER A 262 -3.98 -16.85 17.93
C SER A 262 -3.16 -15.66 18.44
N GLU A 263 -2.75 -14.79 17.52
CA GLU A 263 -2.09 -13.52 17.84
C GLU A 263 -3.08 -12.52 18.45
N VAL A 264 -2.66 -11.89 19.54
CA VAL A 264 -3.48 -10.96 20.34
C VAL A 264 -2.83 -9.59 20.52
N PHE A 265 -1.58 -9.42 20.10
CA PHE A 265 -0.89 -8.13 20.16
C PHE A 265 -1.06 -7.34 18.86
N ASP A 266 -1.60 -6.13 18.96
CA ASP A 266 -1.84 -5.24 17.80
C ASP A 266 -1.53 -3.77 18.13
N ASP A 267 -0.30 -3.49 18.56
CA ASP A 267 0.14 -2.12 18.91
C ASP A 267 -0.07 -1.11 17.77
N LEU A 268 0.08 -1.58 16.52
CA LEU A 268 -0.09 -0.74 15.33
C LEU A 268 -1.55 -0.70 14.84
N GLY A 269 -2.46 -1.51 15.40
CA GLY A 269 -3.89 -1.54 15.06
C GLY A 269 -4.22 -2.13 13.69
N GLY A 270 -3.23 -2.71 13.00
CA GLY A 270 -3.36 -3.23 11.64
C GLY A 270 -3.76 -4.71 11.62
N LEU A 271 -3.34 -5.49 12.62
CA LEU A 271 -3.56 -6.93 12.67
C LEU A 271 -5.06 -7.24 12.73
N PHE A 272 -5.78 -6.69 13.70
CA PHE A 272 -7.21 -6.95 13.84
C PHE A 272 -8.01 -6.37 12.66
N ALA A 273 -7.54 -5.27 12.08
CA ALA A 273 -8.16 -4.68 10.90
C ALA A 273 -8.08 -5.59 9.65
N VAL A 274 -7.01 -6.38 9.50
CA VAL A 274 -6.85 -7.31 8.36
C VAL A 274 -7.47 -8.67 8.59
N GLN A 275 -7.80 -9.07 9.84
CA GLN A 275 -8.36 -10.40 10.12
C GLN A 275 -9.71 -10.67 9.41
N ALA A 276 -10.51 -9.64 9.16
CA ALA A 276 -11.72 -9.78 8.37
C ALA A 276 -11.43 -10.24 6.92
N LEU A 277 -10.25 -9.89 6.40
CA LEU A 277 -9.80 -10.18 5.05
C LEU A 277 -9.00 -11.49 4.98
N LEU A 278 -8.03 -11.66 5.88
CA LEU A 278 -7.02 -12.74 5.84
C LEU A 278 -7.31 -13.89 6.81
N GLY A 279 -8.24 -13.71 7.75
CA GLY A 279 -8.47 -14.66 8.84
C GLY A 279 -7.56 -14.40 10.05
N PRO A 280 -7.69 -15.22 11.11
CA PRO A 280 -6.86 -15.13 12.31
C PRO A 280 -5.38 -15.34 11.99
N ALA A 281 -4.50 -14.63 12.71
CA ALA A 281 -3.05 -14.83 12.61
C ALA A 281 -2.56 -15.75 13.73
N GLU A 282 -1.55 -16.55 13.44
CA GLU A 282 -0.86 -17.38 14.44
C GLU A 282 -0.05 -16.51 15.41
N ASN A 283 0.08 -16.97 16.64
CA ASN A 283 0.93 -16.36 17.66
C ASN A 283 2.40 -16.37 17.21
N GLN A 284 2.98 -15.19 17.07
CA GLN A 284 4.34 -15.01 16.55
C GLN A 284 5.34 -14.60 17.63
N ARG A 285 5.09 -14.91 18.91
CA ARG A 285 5.93 -14.51 20.05
C ARG A 285 7.41 -14.85 19.89
N ASN A 286 7.69 -16.12 19.62
CA ASN A 286 9.06 -16.65 19.61
C ASN A 286 9.67 -16.67 18.20
N ARG A 287 8.82 -16.64 17.17
CA ARG A 287 9.23 -16.73 15.77
C ARG A 287 8.23 -15.96 14.92
N LEU A 288 8.69 -14.88 14.31
CA LEU A 288 7.94 -14.17 13.29
C LEU A 288 8.15 -14.92 11.97
N ARG A 289 7.08 -15.41 11.36
CA ARG A 289 7.13 -16.08 10.06
C ARG A 289 5.94 -15.68 9.21
N GLU A 290 6.21 -15.21 8.00
CA GLU A 290 5.18 -14.96 6.99
C GLU A 290 5.62 -15.57 5.66
N THR A 291 4.71 -16.28 5.00
CA THR A 291 4.97 -16.92 3.70
C THR A 291 4.07 -16.31 2.64
N PHE A 292 4.71 -15.71 1.64
CA PHE A 292 4.05 -15.02 0.54
C PHE A 292 3.90 -15.95 -0.66
N SER A 293 2.71 -15.99 -1.22
CA SER A 293 2.38 -16.65 -2.47
C SER A 293 3.12 -16.02 -3.66
N TRP A 294 3.25 -16.78 -4.75
CA TRP A 294 3.77 -16.24 -6.01
C TRP A 294 2.87 -15.12 -6.57
N LEU A 295 1.57 -15.11 -6.22
CA LEU A 295 0.63 -14.05 -6.58
C LEU A 295 1.00 -12.70 -5.96
N GLU A 296 1.65 -12.71 -4.79
CA GLU A 296 2.03 -11.51 -4.05
C GLU A 296 3.35 -10.90 -4.55
N GLN A 297 3.98 -11.49 -5.58
CA GLN A 297 5.12 -10.91 -6.28
C GLN A 297 4.61 -10.09 -7.48
N PRO A 298 4.67 -8.74 -7.46
CA PRO A 298 4.11 -7.91 -8.54
C PRO A 298 4.71 -8.19 -9.93
N GLY A 299 5.96 -8.67 -9.95
CA GLY A 299 6.65 -9.06 -11.17
C GLY A 299 6.01 -10.26 -11.89
N ASN A 300 5.37 -11.17 -11.15
CA ASN A 300 4.81 -12.40 -11.70
C ASN A 300 3.55 -12.12 -12.54
N ILE A 301 2.62 -11.32 -12.02
CA ILE A 301 1.42 -10.92 -12.77
C ILE A 301 1.81 -10.17 -14.06
N ARG A 302 2.81 -9.28 -13.99
CA ARG A 302 3.32 -8.58 -15.17
C ARG A 302 3.96 -9.55 -16.16
N LEU A 303 4.77 -10.49 -15.69
CA LEU A 303 5.39 -11.52 -16.53
C LEU A 303 4.34 -12.34 -17.29
N LEU A 304 3.25 -12.70 -16.63
CA LEU A 304 2.20 -13.56 -17.20
C LEU A 304 1.21 -12.79 -18.06
N PHE A 305 0.91 -11.52 -17.79
CA PHE A 305 -0.24 -10.86 -18.42
C PHE A 305 0.03 -9.49 -19.05
N ASP A 306 1.27 -8.97 -19.01
CA ASP A 306 1.62 -7.70 -19.68
C ASP A 306 1.84 -7.89 -21.18
N ALA A 307 0.83 -7.57 -21.97
CA ALA A 307 0.87 -7.67 -23.44
C ALA A 307 2.03 -6.86 -24.07
N ARG A 308 2.44 -5.73 -23.47
CA ARG A 308 3.56 -4.92 -23.98
C ARG A 308 4.89 -5.62 -23.75
N LEU A 309 5.05 -6.23 -22.57
CA LEU A 309 6.21 -7.07 -22.26
C LEU A 309 6.27 -8.26 -23.23
N HIS A 310 5.15 -8.97 -23.43
CA HIS A 310 5.09 -10.11 -24.36
C HIS A 310 5.39 -9.72 -25.79
N GLN A 311 4.90 -8.57 -26.27
CA GLN A 311 5.21 -8.10 -27.62
C GLN A 311 6.70 -7.86 -27.81
N LYS A 312 7.38 -7.32 -26.79
CA LYS A 312 8.84 -7.15 -26.81
C LYS A 312 9.54 -8.52 -26.86
N THR A 313 9.18 -9.43 -25.97
CA THR A 313 9.73 -10.80 -25.93
C THR A 313 9.49 -11.55 -27.25
N ALA A 314 8.31 -11.40 -27.88
CA ALA A 314 8.00 -12.02 -29.16
C ALA A 314 8.93 -11.54 -30.30
N ARG A 315 9.32 -10.26 -30.29
CA ARG A 315 10.28 -9.70 -31.25
C ARG A 315 11.68 -10.31 -31.03
N GLU A 316 12.08 -10.47 -29.77
CA GLU A 316 13.36 -11.09 -29.40
C GLU A 316 13.40 -12.58 -29.78
N VAL A 317 12.34 -13.34 -29.51
CA VAL A 317 12.19 -14.74 -29.93
C VAL A 317 12.25 -14.87 -31.45
N ARG A 318 11.58 -13.96 -32.18
CA ARG A 318 11.61 -13.96 -33.65
C ARG A 318 13.01 -13.69 -34.19
N ALA A 319 13.76 -12.79 -33.56
CA ALA A 319 15.12 -12.44 -33.98
C ALA A 319 16.13 -13.57 -33.70
N THR A 320 15.96 -14.29 -32.59
CA THR A 320 16.91 -15.32 -32.12
C THR A 320 16.60 -16.72 -32.61
N LEU A 321 15.33 -17.13 -32.57
CA LEU A 321 14.85 -18.48 -32.86
C LEU A 321 14.07 -18.55 -34.18
N GLY A 322 13.98 -17.43 -34.90
CA GLY A 322 13.36 -17.32 -36.21
C GLY A 322 11.85 -17.12 -36.20
N ILE A 323 11.31 -16.89 -37.40
CA ILE A 323 9.92 -16.48 -37.61
C ILE A 323 8.93 -17.49 -37.03
N ARG A 324 9.14 -18.80 -37.26
CA ARG A 324 8.23 -19.86 -36.79
C ARG A 324 8.12 -19.90 -35.26
N ALA A 325 9.22 -19.70 -34.54
CA ALA A 325 9.21 -19.64 -33.08
C ALA A 325 8.42 -18.42 -32.58
N GLY A 326 8.62 -17.25 -33.20
CA GLY A 326 7.83 -16.05 -32.89
C GLY A 326 6.33 -16.23 -33.11
N TRP A 327 5.91 -16.94 -34.17
CA TRP A 327 4.50 -17.27 -34.39
C TRP A 327 3.92 -18.19 -33.31
N ARG A 328 4.66 -19.22 -32.90
CA ARG A 328 4.24 -20.14 -31.82
C ARG A 328 4.10 -19.39 -30.50
N PHE A 329 5.11 -18.59 -30.14
CA PHE A 329 5.08 -17.76 -28.95
C PHE A 329 3.86 -16.83 -28.93
N ASN A 330 3.59 -16.11 -30.03
CA ASN A 330 2.40 -15.25 -30.13
C ASN A 330 1.08 -16.03 -29.96
N ARG A 331 1.00 -17.28 -30.44
CA ARG A 331 -0.17 -18.13 -30.23
C ARG A 331 -0.36 -18.49 -28.76
N ASP A 332 0.72 -18.80 -28.06
CA ASP A 332 0.68 -19.14 -26.64
C ASP A 332 0.35 -17.91 -25.78
N ILE A 333 0.92 -16.74 -26.10
CA ILE A 333 0.54 -15.47 -25.45
C ILE A 333 -0.94 -15.16 -25.62
N LYS A 334 -1.52 -15.39 -26.82
CA LYS A 334 -2.96 -15.21 -27.01
C LYS A 334 -3.79 -16.12 -26.10
N LYS A 335 -3.34 -17.34 -25.81
CA LYS A 335 -4.03 -18.21 -24.83
C LYS A 335 -3.90 -17.64 -23.41
N LEU A 336 -2.72 -17.16 -23.05
CA LEU A 336 -2.45 -16.59 -21.73
C LEU A 336 -3.26 -15.31 -21.47
N LEU A 337 -3.42 -14.45 -22.48
CA LEU A 337 -4.28 -13.26 -22.41
C LEU A 337 -5.76 -13.61 -22.33
N LYS A 338 -6.20 -14.71 -22.96
CA LYS A 338 -7.56 -15.23 -22.76
C LYS A 338 -7.78 -15.70 -21.32
N ILE A 339 -6.79 -16.34 -20.71
CA ILE A 339 -6.84 -16.69 -19.27
C ILE A 339 -6.96 -15.42 -18.43
N ALA A 340 -6.19 -14.36 -18.73
CA ALA A 340 -6.32 -13.08 -18.02
C ALA A 340 -7.74 -12.51 -18.05
N LEU A 341 -8.45 -12.65 -19.17
CA LEU A 341 -9.85 -12.23 -19.29
C LEU A 341 -10.78 -13.08 -18.41
N VAL A 342 -10.56 -14.39 -18.35
CA VAL A 342 -11.31 -15.30 -17.45
C VAL A 342 -11.06 -14.92 -16.00
N LEU A 343 -9.80 -14.71 -15.61
CA LEU A 343 -9.44 -14.27 -14.26
C LEU A 343 -10.12 -12.93 -13.90
N ARG A 344 -10.11 -11.96 -14.82
CA ARG A 344 -10.82 -10.68 -14.63
C ARG A 344 -12.32 -10.88 -14.40
N GLN A 345 -12.95 -11.73 -15.21
CA GLN A 345 -14.37 -12.05 -15.09
C GLN A 345 -14.70 -12.79 -13.79
N ALA A 346 -13.75 -13.54 -13.24
CA ALA A 346 -13.94 -14.27 -11.99
C ALA A 346 -14.07 -13.33 -10.78
N PHE A 347 -13.27 -12.25 -10.70
CA PHE A 347 -13.27 -11.36 -9.54
C PHE A 347 -14.07 -10.06 -9.70
N ALA A 348 -14.45 -9.69 -10.93
CA ALA A 348 -15.24 -8.47 -11.18
C ALA A 348 -16.14 -8.57 -12.42
N SER A 349 -17.41 -8.24 -12.24
CA SER A 349 -18.34 -7.97 -13.34
C SER A 349 -17.89 -6.75 -14.16
N ASP A 350 -18.44 -6.60 -15.37
CA ASP A 350 -18.11 -5.47 -16.25
C ASP A 350 -18.43 -4.11 -15.61
N THR A 351 -19.52 -4.04 -14.84
CA THR A 351 -19.88 -2.83 -14.09
C THR A 351 -18.84 -2.56 -13.01
N GLU A 352 -18.47 -3.56 -12.21
CA GLU A 352 -17.48 -3.41 -11.14
C GLU A 352 -16.11 -3.00 -11.69
N TYR A 353 -15.70 -3.62 -12.81
CA TYR A 353 -14.45 -3.30 -13.50
C TYR A 353 -14.42 -1.84 -14.01
N ARG A 354 -15.54 -1.29 -14.48
CA ARG A 354 -15.63 0.14 -14.87
C ARG A 354 -15.45 1.08 -13.67
N VAL A 355 -15.89 0.69 -12.48
CA VAL A 355 -15.68 1.50 -11.28
C VAL A 355 -14.23 1.38 -10.79
N MET A 356 -13.61 0.19 -10.90
CA MET A 356 -12.17 0.02 -10.65
C MET A 356 -11.32 0.90 -11.57
N LEU A 357 -11.65 0.93 -12.87
CA LEU A 357 -10.99 1.79 -13.84
C LEU A 357 -11.20 3.29 -13.53
N ALA A 358 -12.41 3.66 -13.10
CA ALA A 358 -12.71 5.02 -12.64
C ALA A 358 -11.85 5.44 -11.44
N SER A 359 -11.64 4.54 -10.46
CA SER A 359 -10.76 4.80 -9.30
C SER A 359 -9.33 5.11 -9.72
N TYR A 360 -8.78 4.30 -10.65
CA TYR A 360 -7.45 4.54 -11.21
C TYR A 360 -7.32 5.91 -11.89
N GLN A 361 -8.34 6.31 -12.67
CA GLN A 361 -8.36 7.61 -13.35
C GLN A 361 -8.54 8.78 -12.39
N LEU A 362 -9.28 8.58 -11.30
CA LEU A 362 -9.57 9.61 -10.32
C LEU A 362 -8.33 10.02 -9.53
N ARG A 363 -7.42 9.06 -9.26
CA ARG A 363 -6.18 9.23 -8.48
C ARG A 363 -5.43 10.53 -8.77
N ASP A 364 -5.20 10.84 -10.05
CA ASP A 364 -4.34 11.98 -10.44
C ASP A 364 -5.07 13.33 -10.41
N SER A 365 -6.39 13.31 -10.22
CA SER A 365 -7.26 14.49 -10.35
C SER A 365 -8.02 14.85 -9.07
N TRP A 366 -7.97 13.99 -8.05
CA TRP A 366 -8.68 14.15 -6.79
C TRP A 366 -7.99 15.16 -5.87
N SER A 367 -8.79 16.08 -5.30
CA SER A 367 -8.30 17.14 -4.41
C SER A 367 -9.04 17.16 -3.07
N GLU A 368 -8.49 17.89 -2.10
CA GLU A 368 -9.10 18.05 -0.77
C GLU A 368 -10.50 18.67 -0.83
N LEU A 369 -10.70 19.63 -1.75
CA LEU A 369 -11.99 20.28 -1.95
C LEU A 369 -13.05 19.29 -2.45
N ASP A 370 -12.64 18.20 -3.08
CA ASP A 370 -13.56 17.18 -3.59
C ASP A 370 -14.09 16.29 -2.46
N ASN A 371 -13.27 16.04 -1.44
CA ASN A 371 -13.67 15.29 -0.24
C ASN A 371 -14.82 15.96 0.52
N GLU A 372 -14.95 17.29 0.43
CA GLU A 372 -16.03 18.05 1.05
C GLU A 372 -17.37 17.90 0.30
N LEU A 373 -17.31 17.53 -0.98
CA LEU A 373 -18.46 17.53 -1.89
C LEU A 373 -19.02 16.13 -2.15
N ILE A 374 -18.15 15.11 -2.20
CA ILE A 374 -18.56 13.73 -2.48
C ILE A 374 -17.50 12.73 -1.96
N GLU A 375 -17.97 11.58 -1.47
CA GLU A 375 -17.09 10.46 -1.15
C GLU A 375 -16.44 9.86 -2.41
N ILE A 376 -15.18 9.42 -2.30
CA ILE A 376 -14.39 8.81 -3.40
C ILE A 376 -15.17 7.67 -4.08
N GLU A 377 -15.79 6.78 -3.30
CA GLU A 377 -16.54 5.64 -3.85
C GLU A 377 -17.73 6.07 -4.72
N GLN A 378 -18.44 7.12 -4.31
CA GLN A 378 -19.56 7.68 -5.06
C GLN A 378 -19.04 8.37 -6.33
N ALA A 379 -17.89 9.05 -6.27
CA ALA A 379 -17.26 9.63 -7.46
C ALA A 379 -16.88 8.53 -8.48
N CYS A 380 -16.30 7.42 -8.03
CA CYS A 380 -15.98 6.29 -8.90
C CYS A 380 -17.24 5.68 -9.53
N LYS A 381 -18.32 5.51 -8.74
CA LYS A 381 -19.62 5.01 -9.25
C LYS A 381 -20.20 5.95 -10.30
N TYR A 382 -20.15 7.26 -10.06
CA TYR A 382 -20.58 8.28 -11.02
C TYR A 382 -19.82 8.14 -12.35
N ILE A 383 -18.49 8.09 -12.30
CA ILE A 383 -17.62 7.96 -13.49
C ILE A 383 -17.89 6.64 -14.23
N ALA A 384 -18.23 5.57 -13.51
CA ALA A 384 -18.61 4.28 -14.10
C ALA A 384 -20.01 4.26 -14.74
N GLY A 385 -20.81 5.32 -14.57
CA GLY A 385 -22.18 5.38 -15.05
C GLY A 385 -23.20 4.74 -14.09
N VAL A 386 -22.81 4.47 -12.85
CA VAL A 386 -23.68 3.89 -11.80
C VAL A 386 -24.26 5.01 -10.95
N ASP A 387 -25.58 5.00 -10.72
CA ASP A 387 -26.29 5.97 -9.87
C ASP A 387 -26.08 7.47 -10.22
N VAL A 388 -25.66 7.77 -11.46
CA VAL A 388 -25.27 9.12 -11.93
C VAL A 388 -26.27 10.19 -11.50
N LYS A 389 -27.56 10.01 -11.77
CA LYS A 389 -28.60 11.00 -11.44
C LYS A 389 -28.72 11.22 -9.92
N LYS A 390 -28.68 10.15 -9.14
CA LYS A 390 -28.81 10.19 -7.68
C LYS A 390 -27.62 10.89 -7.04
N ILE A 391 -26.42 10.60 -7.53
CA ILE A 391 -25.18 11.21 -7.07
C ILE A 391 -25.13 12.69 -7.51
N ALA A 392 -25.47 13.00 -8.76
CA ALA A 392 -25.54 14.37 -9.27
C ALA A 392 -26.43 15.25 -8.39
N VAL A 393 -27.63 14.77 -8.04
CA VAL A 393 -28.59 15.50 -7.19
C VAL A 393 -28.03 15.77 -5.79
N ARG A 394 -27.25 14.84 -5.22
CA ARG A 394 -26.63 15.01 -3.89
C ARG A 394 -25.50 16.03 -3.91
N VAL A 395 -24.69 16.02 -4.98
CA VAL A 395 -23.57 16.96 -5.14
C VAL A 395 -24.04 18.34 -5.59
N SER A 396 -25.16 18.42 -6.31
CA SER A 396 -25.67 19.67 -6.88
C SER A 396 -26.20 20.62 -5.80
N GLY A 397 -25.30 21.39 -5.20
CA GLY A 397 -25.58 22.67 -4.54
C GLY A 397 -25.29 23.85 -5.47
N ARG A 398 -25.71 25.08 -5.10
CA ARG A 398 -25.37 26.33 -5.83
C ARG A 398 -23.89 26.73 -5.75
N ASP A 399 -23.02 25.82 -5.32
CA ASP A 399 -21.59 26.06 -5.16
C ASP A 399 -20.87 25.90 -6.50
N LYS A 400 -19.97 26.85 -6.80
CA LYS A 400 -19.10 26.78 -7.98
C LYS A 400 -18.20 25.54 -7.93
N GLY A 401 -17.81 25.09 -6.73
CA GLY A 401 -17.00 23.88 -6.54
C GLY A 401 -17.72 22.61 -7.04
N ALA A 402 -18.97 22.43 -6.64
CA ALA A 402 -19.80 21.29 -7.08
C ALA A 402 -19.96 21.20 -8.59
N VAL A 403 -20.19 22.34 -9.27
CA VAL A 403 -20.33 22.39 -10.73
C VAL A 403 -19.03 22.01 -11.43
N GLN A 404 -17.88 22.50 -10.93
CA GLN A 404 -16.57 22.17 -11.49
C GLN A 404 -16.23 20.69 -11.30
N LEU A 405 -16.51 20.15 -10.11
CA LEU A 405 -16.34 18.73 -9.80
C LEU A 405 -17.17 17.86 -10.75
N LEU A 406 -18.48 18.10 -10.88
CA LEU A 406 -19.34 17.32 -11.77
C LEU A 406 -18.86 17.35 -13.24
N LYS A 407 -18.45 18.53 -13.74
CA LYS A 407 -17.88 18.66 -15.08
C LYS A 407 -16.62 17.81 -15.26
N ARG A 408 -15.75 17.74 -14.25
CA ARG A 408 -14.55 16.89 -14.28
C ARG A 408 -14.93 15.41 -14.25
N LEU A 409 -15.88 15.01 -13.41
CA LEU A 409 -16.37 13.63 -13.34
C LEU A 409 -17.00 13.19 -14.68
N ASP A 410 -17.73 14.06 -15.37
CA ASP A 410 -18.30 13.78 -16.70
C ASP A 410 -17.21 13.54 -17.77
N LEU A 411 -16.10 14.28 -17.71
CA LEU A 411 -14.96 14.06 -18.61
C LEU A 411 -14.30 12.71 -18.35
N LEU A 412 -14.07 12.37 -17.08
CA LEU A 412 -13.54 11.06 -16.68
C LEU A 412 -14.50 9.93 -17.09
N ALA A 413 -15.82 10.13 -16.98
CA ALA A 413 -16.80 9.12 -17.37
C ALA A 413 -16.71 8.74 -18.87
N ARG A 414 -16.47 9.74 -19.74
CA ARG A 414 -16.27 9.51 -21.17
C ARG A 414 -15.00 8.72 -21.44
N GLU A 415 -13.92 9.09 -20.76
CA GLU A 415 -12.62 8.41 -20.89
C GLU A 415 -12.67 6.98 -20.37
N ASN A 416 -13.33 6.76 -19.22
CA ASN A 416 -13.60 5.45 -18.66
C ASN A 416 -14.34 4.53 -19.64
N HIS A 417 -15.40 5.04 -20.28
CA HIS A 417 -16.15 4.28 -21.28
C HIS A 417 -15.33 3.97 -22.53
N ARG A 418 -14.45 4.88 -22.95
CA ARG A 418 -13.53 4.67 -24.08
C ARG A 418 -12.52 3.56 -23.76
N GLN A 419 -11.81 3.67 -22.64
CA GLN A 419 -10.81 2.69 -22.21
C GLN A 419 -11.41 1.30 -21.95
N PHE A 420 -12.62 1.23 -21.38
CA PHE A 420 -13.32 -0.04 -21.22
C PHE A 420 -13.59 -0.73 -22.57
N LYS A 421 -14.00 0.03 -23.59
CA LYS A 421 -14.24 -0.51 -24.94
C LYS A 421 -12.96 -0.96 -25.64
N GLU A 422 -11.90 -0.17 -25.53
CA GLU A 422 -10.59 -0.51 -26.10
C GLU A 422 -10.04 -1.79 -25.46
N GLY A 423 -10.06 -1.89 -24.13
CA GLY A 423 -9.60 -3.08 -23.41
C GLY A 423 -10.43 -4.35 -23.67
N ALA A 424 -11.72 -4.21 -23.99
CA ALA A 424 -12.57 -5.33 -24.39
C ALA A 424 -12.32 -5.82 -25.83
N GLN A 425 -11.70 -5.00 -26.68
CA GLN A 425 -11.42 -5.30 -28.09
C GLN A 425 -9.99 -5.82 -28.35
N GLU A 426 -9.06 -5.62 -27.41
CA GLU A 426 -7.63 -6.01 -27.55
C GLU A 426 -7.31 -7.48 -27.19
N VAL A 427 -8.31 -8.31 -26.84
CA VAL A 427 -8.13 -9.74 -26.47
C VAL A 427 -8.45 -10.71 -27.61
#